data_AF-A0A366IXQ0-F1
#
_entry.id   AF-A0A366IXQ0-F1
#
_cell.length_a   1.000
_cell.length_b   1.000
_cell.length_c   1.000
_cell.angle_alpha   90.00
_cell.angle_beta   90.00
_cell.angle_gamma   90.00
#
_symmetry.space_group_name_H-M   'P 1'
#
loop_
_entity.id
_entity.type
_entity.pdbx_description
1 polymer ?
#
loop_
_entity_poly.entity_id
_entity_poly.type
_entity_poly.pdbx_seq_one_letter_code
_entity_poly.pdbx_strand_id
1 'polypeptide(L)'
;MTTNTRQNFVFPEKIIPMAATIDELDTIISAVRVYLKMDIAIISEVKNENLYFRHVDVNPTSTFPQGKEAKPYQGSYCQALVNANIPGLIQNTHINAVTSKLIATQASNIGSFIGALIYLADGSLYGSVYCFQNQPDYTLNERDLSVIEYFANLIGKTLDSHTEKSQQRHEIESRINNVIENDLITMHYQPILDLNTNNITGYESLARFHSDPYVAPDIWFKDAYLIGMDEKLEMLAVKSALQVEKYFRNNNHYLSINVSPAHILSGALERVIEHISCEVLVEITEHQPIADYVAFQRAFNSLRCKRVKLAIDDVGTGYSNLSNILELEPDIIKLDLSLTRDIHKDRKRIALASAMCTFAKEMNCEIIAEGIENRHELNKLKELGVNKGQGYFIGRPSPFVLN
;
A
#
# COMPACT_ATOMS: atom_id res chain seq x y z
N MET A 1 -38.73 -38.85 21.35
CA MET A 1 -37.72 -37.84 21.72
C MET A 1 -37.07 -37.38 20.43
N THR A 2 -37.60 -36.33 19.82
CA THR A 2 -37.10 -35.74 18.56
C THR A 2 -36.35 -34.47 18.89
N THR A 3 -35.02 -34.54 18.85
CA THR A 3 -34.12 -33.40 19.03
C THR A 3 -34.15 -32.53 17.78
N ASN A 4 -34.83 -31.39 17.89
CA ASN A 4 -34.90 -30.34 16.90
C ASN A 4 -33.70 -29.39 17.11
N THR A 5 -32.55 -29.70 16.51
CA THR A 5 -31.39 -28.79 16.49
C THR A 5 -31.57 -27.77 15.36
N ARG A 6 -32.23 -26.64 15.67
CA ARG A 6 -32.10 -25.41 14.86
C ARG A 6 -30.67 -24.90 15.05
N GLN A 7 -29.82 -25.05 14.05
CA GLN A 7 -28.58 -24.26 13.97
C GLN A 7 -28.97 -22.80 13.75
N ASN A 8 -28.71 -21.95 14.74
CA ASN A 8 -28.85 -20.50 14.59
C ASN A 8 -27.67 -20.00 13.73
N PHE A 9 -27.95 -19.62 12.49
CA PHE A 9 -26.98 -18.97 11.62
C PHE A 9 -26.84 -17.49 11.99
N VAL A 10 -25.60 -17.02 12.15
CA VAL A 10 -25.28 -15.62 12.41
C VAL A 10 -24.95 -14.95 11.06
N PHE A 11 -25.67 -13.87 10.74
CA PHE A 11 -25.42 -13.09 9.52
C PHE A 11 -24.26 -12.10 9.76
N PRO A 12 -23.38 -11.87 8.78
CA PRO A 12 -22.27 -10.94 8.93
C PRO A 12 -22.75 -9.48 9.04
N GLU A 13 -22.22 -8.74 10.02
CA GLU A 13 -22.48 -7.28 10.21
C GLU A 13 -21.54 -6.38 9.38
N LYS A 14 -20.46 -6.92 8.80
CA LYS A 14 -19.42 -6.12 8.12
C LYS A 14 -19.87 -5.64 6.73
N ILE A 15 -19.65 -4.36 6.44
CA ILE A 15 -19.86 -3.75 5.11
C ILE A 15 -18.59 -3.98 4.28
N ILE A 16 -18.67 -4.80 3.24
CA ILE A 16 -17.55 -5.07 2.32
C ILE A 16 -17.53 -3.95 1.25
N PRO A 17 -16.45 -3.18 1.08
CA PRO A 17 -16.40 -2.14 0.05
C PRO A 17 -16.23 -2.74 -1.35
N MET A 18 -16.87 -2.07 -2.32
CA MET A 18 -17.46 -2.74 -3.49
C MET A 18 -16.68 -2.56 -4.80
N ALA A 19 -15.72 -1.64 -4.91
CA ALA A 19 -15.26 -1.19 -6.24
C ALA A 19 -14.25 -2.15 -6.94
N ALA A 20 -13.30 -2.74 -6.21
CA ALA A 20 -12.29 -3.65 -6.79
C ALA A 20 -12.72 -5.12 -6.79
N THR A 21 -13.70 -5.47 -5.94
CA THR A 21 -14.33 -6.80 -5.82
C THR A 21 -15.21 -7.14 -7.01
N ILE A 22 -15.70 -6.13 -7.74
CA ILE A 22 -16.65 -6.32 -8.84
C ILE A 22 -16.02 -7.07 -10.02
N ASP A 23 -14.86 -6.63 -10.50
CA ASP A 23 -14.26 -7.20 -11.72
C ASP A 23 -13.79 -8.65 -11.54
N GLU A 24 -13.24 -9.00 -10.38
CA GLU A 24 -12.77 -10.36 -10.09
C GLU A 24 -13.94 -11.35 -9.90
N LEU A 25 -14.99 -10.95 -9.17
CA LEU A 25 -16.16 -11.79 -8.95
C LEU A 25 -17.01 -11.94 -10.21
N ASP A 26 -17.12 -10.89 -11.04
CA ASP A 26 -17.77 -10.97 -12.35
C ASP A 26 -17.00 -11.90 -13.32
N THR A 27 -15.67 -11.90 -13.24
CA THR A 27 -14.84 -12.85 -14.03
C THR A 27 -15.07 -14.29 -13.59
N ILE A 28 -15.06 -14.54 -12.27
CA ILE A 28 -15.31 -15.87 -11.71
C ILE A 28 -16.68 -16.38 -12.14
N ILE A 29 -17.72 -15.57 -11.98
CA ILE A 29 -19.08 -16.02 -12.23
C ILE A 29 -19.34 -16.27 -13.72
N SER A 30 -18.70 -15.48 -14.59
CA SER A 30 -18.79 -15.72 -16.03
C SER A 30 -18.08 -17.01 -16.45
N ALA A 31 -16.91 -17.30 -15.88
CA ALA A 31 -16.21 -18.57 -16.11
C ALA A 31 -17.04 -19.78 -15.69
N VAL A 32 -17.71 -19.70 -14.52
CA VAL A 32 -18.60 -20.75 -14.02
C VAL A 32 -19.78 -20.97 -14.98
N ARG A 33 -20.44 -19.89 -15.42
CA ARG A 33 -21.57 -19.98 -16.35
C ARG A 33 -21.18 -20.66 -17.66
N VAL A 34 -20.07 -20.23 -18.25
CA VAL A 34 -19.56 -20.76 -19.52
C VAL A 34 -19.15 -22.23 -19.39
N TYR A 35 -18.47 -22.61 -18.30
CA TYR A 35 -18.07 -23.99 -18.04
C TYR A 35 -19.28 -24.92 -17.97
N LEU A 36 -20.30 -24.52 -17.19
CA LEU A 36 -21.53 -25.29 -16.98
C LEU A 36 -22.49 -25.22 -18.16
N LYS A 37 -22.24 -24.35 -19.15
CA LYS A 37 -23.12 -24.07 -20.29
C LYS A 37 -24.54 -23.67 -19.87
N MET A 38 -24.65 -22.94 -18.76
CA MET A 38 -25.93 -22.51 -18.19
C MET A 38 -26.29 -21.11 -18.70
N ASP A 39 -27.57 -20.79 -18.69
CA ASP A 39 -28.05 -19.48 -19.14
C ASP A 39 -27.72 -18.36 -18.16
N ILE A 40 -27.73 -18.63 -16.86
CA ILE A 40 -27.57 -17.61 -15.82
C ILE A 40 -26.65 -18.13 -14.72
N ALA A 41 -25.80 -17.26 -14.19
CA ALA A 41 -25.05 -17.48 -12.96
C ALA A 41 -25.19 -16.27 -12.03
N ILE A 42 -25.40 -16.51 -10.73
CA ILE A 42 -25.64 -15.46 -9.72
C ILE A 42 -24.80 -15.70 -8.47
N ILE A 43 -24.13 -14.65 -8.00
CA ILE A 43 -23.63 -14.54 -6.63
C ILE A 43 -24.63 -13.69 -5.86
N SER A 44 -25.20 -14.29 -4.83
CA SER A 44 -26.19 -13.68 -3.95
C SER A 44 -25.62 -13.44 -2.57
N GLU A 45 -26.00 -12.32 -1.95
CA GLU A 45 -25.72 -12.00 -0.56
C GLU A 45 -27.03 -12.05 0.25
N VAL A 46 -26.97 -12.65 1.44
CA VAL A 46 -28.08 -12.62 2.39
C VAL A 46 -27.82 -11.53 3.43
N LYS A 47 -28.69 -10.53 3.49
CA LYS A 47 -28.60 -9.42 4.45
C LYS A 47 -29.99 -8.99 4.91
N ASN A 48 -30.18 -8.86 6.22
CA ASN A 48 -31.43 -8.39 6.84
C ASN A 48 -32.67 -9.13 6.27
N GLU A 49 -32.63 -10.47 6.25
CA GLU A 49 -33.68 -11.35 5.69
C GLU A 49 -34.01 -11.15 4.21
N ASN A 50 -33.15 -10.44 3.47
CA ASN A 50 -33.26 -10.24 2.03
C ASN A 50 -32.08 -10.89 1.30
N LEU A 51 -32.34 -11.32 0.07
CA LEU A 51 -31.38 -11.86 -0.88
C LEU A 51 -31.09 -10.79 -1.94
N TYR A 52 -29.84 -10.35 -2.02
CA TYR A 52 -29.37 -9.36 -3.00
C TYR A 52 -28.55 -10.05 -4.08
N PHE A 53 -28.88 -9.80 -5.35
CA PHE A 53 -28.07 -10.28 -6.46
C PHE A 53 -26.91 -9.31 -6.69
N ARG A 54 -25.71 -9.72 -6.26
CA ARG A 54 -24.50 -8.87 -6.31
C ARG A 54 -23.82 -8.94 -7.65
N HIS A 55 -23.65 -10.16 -8.16
CA HIS A 55 -23.08 -10.44 -9.47
C HIS A 55 -24.02 -11.34 -10.23
N VAL A 56 -24.28 -10.99 -11.48
CA VAL A 56 -25.22 -11.71 -12.35
C VAL A 56 -24.61 -11.74 -13.74
N ASP A 57 -24.21 -12.91 -14.20
CA ASP A 57 -23.84 -13.13 -15.60
C ASP A 57 -24.98 -13.85 -16.32
N VAL A 58 -25.33 -13.35 -17.50
CA VAL A 58 -26.49 -13.79 -18.27
C VAL A 58 -26.04 -14.07 -19.70
N ASN A 59 -26.37 -15.25 -20.20
CA ASN A 59 -26.24 -15.58 -21.61
C ASN A 59 -27.05 -14.55 -22.44
N PRO A 60 -26.46 -13.88 -23.44
CA PRO A 60 -27.14 -12.86 -24.24
C PRO A 60 -28.46 -13.30 -24.88
N THR A 61 -28.67 -14.61 -25.07
CA THR A 61 -29.91 -15.17 -25.62
C THR A 61 -30.98 -15.46 -24.58
N SER A 62 -30.71 -15.27 -23.29
CA SER A 62 -31.64 -15.52 -22.19
C SER A 62 -32.66 -14.38 -22.05
N THR A 63 -33.90 -14.72 -21.71
CA THR A 63 -34.99 -13.76 -21.46
C THR A 63 -35.14 -13.38 -19.98
N PHE A 64 -34.16 -13.78 -19.13
CA PHE A 64 -34.25 -13.53 -17.70
C PHE A 64 -34.13 -12.04 -17.38
N PRO A 65 -35.07 -11.47 -16.61
CA PRO A 65 -35.08 -10.05 -16.33
C PRO A 65 -33.88 -9.66 -15.47
N GLN A 66 -33.09 -8.68 -15.94
CA GLN A 66 -32.01 -8.08 -15.18
C GLN A 66 -32.60 -7.21 -14.06
N GLY A 67 -32.62 -7.72 -12.82
CA GLY A 67 -33.02 -6.95 -11.65
C GLY A 67 -32.07 -7.20 -10.50
N LYS A 68 -31.39 -6.15 -10.03
CA LYS A 68 -30.58 -6.16 -8.79
C LYS A 68 -31.44 -5.92 -7.54
N GLU A 69 -32.77 -5.99 -7.67
CA GLU A 69 -33.70 -5.74 -6.56
C GLU A 69 -33.61 -6.84 -5.51
N ALA A 70 -33.75 -6.44 -4.24
CA ALA A 70 -33.83 -7.35 -3.12
C ALA A 70 -35.00 -8.33 -3.30
N LYS A 71 -34.73 -9.62 -3.08
CA LYS A 71 -35.75 -10.68 -3.03
C LYS A 71 -35.88 -11.19 -1.60
N PRO A 72 -37.07 -11.68 -1.16
CA PRO A 72 -37.18 -12.30 0.15
C PRO A 72 -36.22 -13.50 0.29
N TYR A 73 -35.46 -13.56 1.39
CA TYR A 73 -34.65 -14.75 1.70
C TYR A 73 -35.55 -15.96 2.00
N GLN A 74 -36.67 -15.71 2.67
CA GLN A 74 -37.66 -16.74 2.95
C GLN A 74 -38.29 -17.29 1.66
N GLY A 75 -38.27 -18.61 1.50
CA GLY A 75 -38.78 -19.27 0.30
C GLY A 75 -37.83 -19.20 -0.91
N SER A 76 -36.56 -18.82 -0.70
CA SER A 76 -35.54 -18.82 -1.74
C SER A 76 -34.83 -20.17 -1.89
N TYR A 77 -34.15 -20.37 -3.02
CA TYR A 77 -33.23 -21.51 -3.21
C TYR A 77 -32.08 -21.47 -2.19
N CYS A 78 -31.56 -20.29 -1.87
CA CYS A 78 -30.51 -20.12 -0.87
C CYS A 78 -30.96 -20.64 0.50
N GLN A 79 -32.15 -20.26 0.98
CA GLN A 79 -32.69 -20.77 2.23
C GLN A 79 -32.92 -22.29 2.18
N ALA A 80 -33.41 -22.81 1.05
CA ALA A 80 -33.62 -24.25 0.90
C ALA A 80 -32.31 -25.05 0.96
N LEU A 81 -31.22 -24.50 0.40
CA LEU A 81 -29.86 -25.07 0.52
C LEU A 81 -29.35 -25.00 1.97
N VAL A 82 -29.47 -23.84 2.63
CA VAL A 82 -29.05 -23.64 4.03
C VAL A 82 -29.73 -24.64 4.97
N ASN A 83 -31.01 -24.88 4.77
CA ASN A 83 -31.79 -25.82 5.58
C ASN A 83 -31.60 -27.29 5.18
N ALA A 84 -30.75 -27.58 4.19
CA ALA A 84 -30.58 -28.90 3.59
C ALA A 84 -31.91 -29.53 3.08
N ASN A 85 -32.88 -28.70 2.70
CA ASN A 85 -34.15 -29.15 2.14
C ASN A 85 -34.01 -29.58 0.66
N ILE A 86 -32.97 -29.09 -0.01
CA ILE A 86 -32.65 -29.41 -1.40
C ILE A 86 -31.15 -29.72 -1.55
N PRO A 87 -30.77 -30.61 -2.47
CA PRO A 87 -29.36 -30.79 -2.84
C PRO A 87 -28.85 -29.59 -3.65
N GLY A 88 -27.51 -29.46 -3.71
CA GLY A 88 -26.84 -28.45 -4.55
C GLY A 88 -27.01 -28.68 -6.05
N LEU A 89 -27.47 -29.85 -6.49
CA LEU A 89 -27.70 -30.20 -7.88
C LEU A 89 -29.14 -30.69 -8.11
N ILE A 90 -29.87 -30.05 -9.02
CA ILE A 90 -31.23 -30.41 -9.41
C ILE A 90 -31.37 -30.33 -10.92
N GLN A 91 -31.36 -31.49 -11.58
CA GLN A 91 -31.49 -31.61 -13.03
C GLN A 91 -32.86 -31.17 -13.57
N ASN A 92 -33.92 -31.37 -12.77
CA ASN A 92 -35.29 -30.95 -13.10
C ASN A 92 -36.01 -30.46 -11.85
N THR A 93 -36.19 -29.15 -11.72
CA THR A 93 -36.78 -28.54 -10.53
C THR A 93 -38.29 -28.77 -10.44
N HIS A 94 -38.98 -28.94 -11.57
CA HIS A 94 -40.44 -29.07 -11.61
C HIS A 94 -40.93 -30.41 -11.04
N ILE A 95 -40.08 -31.43 -11.02
CA ILE A 95 -40.38 -32.75 -10.43
C ILE A 95 -39.83 -32.92 -9.01
N ASN A 96 -38.99 -31.99 -8.54
CA ASN A 96 -38.47 -32.02 -7.18
C ASN A 96 -39.54 -31.53 -6.18
N ALA A 97 -39.73 -32.27 -5.09
CA ALA A 97 -40.83 -32.05 -4.14
C ALA A 97 -40.82 -30.70 -3.41
N VAL A 98 -39.64 -30.06 -3.34
CA VAL A 98 -39.43 -28.75 -2.70
C VAL A 98 -39.37 -27.66 -3.77
N THR A 99 -38.47 -27.78 -4.76
CA THR A 99 -38.22 -26.68 -5.70
C THR A 99 -39.39 -26.42 -6.64
N SER A 100 -40.22 -27.41 -6.96
CA SER A 100 -41.48 -27.21 -7.73
C SER A 100 -42.47 -26.24 -7.08
N LYS A 101 -42.37 -26.04 -5.76
CA LYS A 101 -43.24 -25.16 -4.97
C LYS A 101 -42.64 -23.80 -4.67
N LEU A 102 -41.36 -23.57 -5.01
CA LEU A 102 -40.71 -22.29 -4.77
C LEU A 102 -41.23 -21.24 -5.76
N ILE A 103 -41.53 -20.04 -5.25
CA ILE A 103 -42.04 -18.91 -6.05
C ILE A 103 -41.07 -18.61 -7.20
N ALA A 104 -39.76 -18.61 -6.93
CA ALA A 104 -38.73 -18.36 -7.95
C ALA A 104 -38.79 -19.36 -9.12
N THR A 105 -39.05 -20.64 -8.85
CA THR A 105 -39.19 -21.67 -9.89
C THR A 105 -40.38 -21.38 -10.80
N GLN A 106 -41.51 -21.00 -10.23
CA GLN A 106 -42.74 -20.73 -10.97
C GLN A 106 -42.66 -19.41 -11.73
N ALA A 107 -42.14 -18.36 -11.10
CA ALA A 107 -42.06 -17.02 -11.66
C ALA A 107 -41.02 -16.92 -12.79
N SER A 108 -39.89 -17.63 -12.67
CA SER A 108 -38.80 -17.57 -13.64
C SER A 108 -38.67 -18.82 -14.51
N ASN A 109 -39.61 -19.77 -14.39
CA ASN A 109 -39.61 -21.06 -15.09
C ASN A 109 -38.23 -21.73 -15.02
N ILE A 110 -37.68 -21.89 -13.82
CA ILE A 110 -36.35 -22.47 -13.61
C ILE A 110 -36.45 -23.97 -13.89
N GLY A 111 -35.83 -24.49 -14.95
CA GLY A 111 -35.87 -25.90 -15.32
C GLY A 111 -34.82 -26.76 -14.63
N SER A 112 -33.59 -26.27 -14.52
CA SER A 112 -32.49 -26.92 -13.78
C SER A 112 -31.76 -25.92 -12.89
N PHE A 113 -31.13 -26.42 -11.83
CA PHE A 113 -30.43 -25.62 -10.82
C PHE A 113 -29.16 -26.33 -10.34
N ILE A 114 -28.08 -25.59 -10.20
CA ILE A 114 -26.86 -26.04 -9.54
C ILE A 114 -26.29 -24.91 -8.70
N GLY A 115 -25.96 -25.15 -7.44
CA GLY A 115 -25.59 -24.09 -6.51
C GLY A 115 -24.94 -24.57 -5.22
N ALA A 116 -24.14 -23.69 -4.63
CA ALA A 116 -23.48 -23.91 -3.35
C ALA A 116 -23.53 -22.66 -2.47
N LEU A 117 -23.41 -22.87 -1.16
CA LEU A 117 -23.35 -21.80 -0.17
C LEU A 117 -21.96 -21.18 -0.11
N ILE A 118 -21.92 -19.87 0.06
CA ILE A 118 -20.69 -19.10 0.24
C ILE A 118 -20.56 -18.80 1.74
N TYR A 119 -19.49 -19.30 2.34
CA TYR A 119 -19.12 -19.00 3.72
C TYR A 119 -17.87 -18.12 3.74
N LEU A 120 -17.81 -17.22 4.71
CA LEU A 120 -16.62 -16.44 5.02
C LEU A 120 -15.70 -17.24 5.96
N ALA A 121 -14.46 -16.78 6.15
CA ALA A 121 -13.44 -17.43 6.98
C ALA A 121 -13.87 -17.59 8.44
N ASP A 122 -14.75 -16.71 8.94
CA ASP A 122 -15.33 -16.80 10.29
C ASP A 122 -16.47 -17.82 10.41
N GLY A 123 -16.83 -18.49 9.31
CA GLY A 123 -17.91 -19.47 9.23
C GLY A 123 -19.31 -18.86 9.04
N SER A 124 -19.43 -17.53 8.96
CA SER A 124 -20.71 -16.88 8.68
C SER A 124 -21.16 -17.11 7.24
N LEU A 125 -22.48 -17.16 7.05
CA LEU A 125 -23.09 -17.30 5.72
C LEU A 125 -23.08 -15.93 5.04
N TYR A 126 -22.36 -15.81 3.93
CA TYR A 126 -22.47 -14.66 3.04
C TYR A 126 -23.69 -14.77 2.14
N GLY A 127 -23.90 -15.95 1.54
CA GLY A 127 -25.03 -16.22 0.65
C GLY A 127 -24.80 -17.44 -0.21
N SER A 128 -25.06 -17.35 -1.52
CA SER A 128 -24.89 -18.51 -2.42
C SER A 128 -24.44 -18.11 -3.82
N VAL A 129 -23.67 -18.99 -4.46
CA VAL A 129 -23.38 -18.97 -5.89
C VAL A 129 -24.18 -20.07 -6.55
N TYR A 130 -24.88 -19.75 -7.63
CA TYR A 130 -25.67 -20.74 -8.34
C TYR A 130 -25.87 -20.39 -9.81
N CYS A 131 -26.08 -21.43 -10.61
CA CYS A 131 -26.47 -21.34 -12.00
C CYS A 131 -27.82 -22.01 -12.21
N PHE A 132 -28.61 -21.46 -13.13
CA PHE A 132 -29.87 -22.05 -13.54
C PHE A 132 -30.20 -21.71 -15.00
N GLN A 133 -31.12 -22.46 -15.57
CA GLN A 133 -31.67 -22.22 -16.91
C GLN A 133 -33.12 -22.68 -16.99
N ASN A 134 -33.82 -22.33 -18.06
CA ASN A 134 -35.25 -22.55 -18.17
C ASN A 134 -35.69 -23.97 -18.53
N GLN A 135 -34.76 -24.82 -18.94
CA GLN A 135 -35.02 -26.21 -19.32
C GLN A 135 -34.34 -27.18 -18.35
N PRO A 136 -34.93 -28.36 -18.09
CA PRO A 136 -34.24 -29.44 -17.40
C PRO A 136 -32.91 -29.78 -18.08
N ASP A 137 -31.90 -30.11 -17.27
CA ASP A 137 -30.59 -30.51 -17.75
C ASP A 137 -30.14 -31.79 -17.03
N TYR A 138 -30.28 -32.92 -17.73
CA TYR A 138 -29.89 -34.22 -17.21
C TYR A 138 -28.40 -34.53 -17.44
N THR A 139 -27.64 -33.63 -18.05
CA THR A 139 -26.18 -33.77 -18.24
C THR A 139 -25.38 -33.30 -17.02
N LEU A 140 -25.96 -32.42 -16.20
CA LEU A 140 -25.37 -31.98 -14.94
C LEU A 140 -25.13 -33.16 -14.00
N ASN A 141 -23.96 -33.21 -13.39
CA ASN A 141 -23.52 -34.29 -12.53
C ASN A 141 -22.69 -33.79 -11.33
N GLU A 142 -22.28 -34.71 -10.46
CA GLU A 142 -21.53 -34.38 -9.23
C GLU A 142 -20.19 -33.66 -9.48
N ARG A 143 -19.57 -33.81 -10.66
CA ARG A 143 -18.36 -33.05 -11.00
C ARG A 143 -18.68 -31.57 -11.19
N ASP A 144 -19.81 -31.27 -11.81
CA ASP A 144 -20.29 -29.89 -11.99
C ASP A 144 -20.59 -29.25 -10.63
N LEU A 145 -21.16 -30.03 -9.71
CA LEU A 145 -21.42 -29.57 -8.34
C LEU A 145 -20.12 -29.28 -7.60
N SER A 146 -19.14 -30.18 -7.70
CA SER A 146 -17.80 -29.98 -7.11
C SER A 146 -17.11 -28.72 -7.64
N VAL A 147 -17.32 -28.37 -8.91
CA VAL A 147 -16.80 -27.12 -9.50
C VAL A 147 -17.47 -25.90 -8.86
N ILE A 148 -18.80 -25.88 -8.76
CA ILE A 148 -19.50 -24.77 -8.10
C ILE A 148 -19.09 -24.63 -6.62
N GLU A 149 -18.96 -25.73 -5.89
CA GLU A 149 -18.53 -25.71 -4.49
C GLU A 149 -17.10 -25.15 -4.34
N TYR A 150 -16.19 -25.49 -5.25
CA TYR A 150 -14.85 -24.91 -5.31
C TYR A 150 -14.90 -23.39 -5.52
N PHE A 151 -15.71 -22.93 -6.49
CA PHE A 151 -15.87 -21.50 -6.74
C PHE A 151 -16.55 -20.77 -5.59
N ALA A 152 -17.51 -21.38 -4.90
CA ALA A 152 -18.12 -20.81 -3.70
C ALA A 152 -17.07 -20.53 -2.61
N ASN A 153 -16.13 -21.47 -2.41
CA ASN A 153 -15.03 -21.31 -1.47
C ASN A 153 -14.03 -20.23 -1.93
N LEU A 154 -13.72 -20.17 -3.22
CA LEU A 154 -12.88 -19.12 -3.79
C LEU A 154 -13.50 -17.72 -3.61
N ILE A 155 -14.80 -17.59 -3.88
CA ILE A 155 -15.54 -16.33 -3.69
C ILE A 155 -15.49 -15.90 -2.21
N GLY A 156 -15.72 -16.82 -1.27
CA GLY A 156 -15.60 -16.54 0.17
C GLY A 156 -14.23 -15.97 0.53
N LYS A 157 -13.16 -16.62 0.09
CA LYS A 157 -11.77 -16.16 0.32
C LYS A 157 -11.48 -14.79 -0.31
N THR A 158 -11.99 -14.54 -1.51
CA THR A 158 -11.85 -13.23 -2.16
C THR A 158 -12.53 -12.15 -1.32
N LEU A 159 -13.77 -12.39 -0.88
CA LEU A 159 -14.52 -11.45 -0.03
C LEU A 159 -13.80 -11.14 1.30
N ASP A 160 -13.21 -12.15 1.95
CA ASP A 160 -12.43 -11.98 3.18
C ASP A 160 -11.18 -11.12 2.95
N SER A 161 -10.37 -11.47 1.94
CA SER A 161 -9.15 -10.74 1.57
C SER A 161 -9.42 -9.26 1.32
N HIS A 162 -10.52 -8.94 0.65
CA HIS A 162 -10.92 -7.54 0.41
C HIS A 162 -11.39 -6.82 1.67
N THR A 163 -12.12 -7.51 2.54
CA THR A 163 -12.55 -6.95 3.82
C THR A 163 -11.33 -6.63 4.70
N GLU A 164 -10.36 -7.55 4.78
CA GLU A 164 -9.11 -7.35 5.51
C GLU A 164 -8.30 -6.17 4.94
N LYS A 165 -8.08 -6.12 3.62
CA LYS A 165 -7.37 -5.01 2.97
C LYS A 165 -8.04 -3.66 3.21
N SER A 166 -9.37 -3.64 3.22
CA SER A 166 -10.14 -2.42 3.41
C SER A 166 -10.12 -1.94 4.86
N GLN A 167 -10.22 -2.87 5.81
CA GLN A 167 -10.04 -2.59 7.23
C GLN A 167 -8.63 -2.06 7.49
N GLN A 168 -7.60 -2.73 6.95
CA GLN A 168 -6.21 -2.28 7.05
C GLN A 168 -6.02 -0.89 6.45
N ARG A 169 -6.59 -0.62 5.27
CA ARG A 169 -6.54 0.71 4.63
C ARG A 169 -7.19 1.77 5.51
N HIS A 170 -8.34 1.47 6.11
CA HIS A 170 -9.05 2.40 6.99
C HIS A 170 -8.27 2.65 8.29
N GLU A 171 -7.63 1.62 8.86
CA GLU A 171 -6.76 1.76 10.03
C GLU A 171 -5.53 2.63 9.73
N ILE A 172 -4.88 2.41 8.58
CA ILE A 172 -3.77 3.23 8.09
C ILE A 172 -4.22 4.69 7.90
N GLU A 173 -5.36 4.92 7.25
CA GLU A 173 -5.92 6.24 7.02
C GLU A 173 -6.25 6.95 8.34
N SER A 174 -6.89 6.26 9.29
CA SER A 174 -7.24 6.80 10.60
C SER A 174 -6.00 7.23 11.38
N ARG A 175 -4.97 6.38 11.48
CA ARG A 175 -3.76 6.73 12.24
C ARG A 175 -2.94 7.84 11.58
N ILE A 176 -2.89 7.91 10.23
CA ILE A 176 -2.17 8.96 9.51
C ILE A 176 -2.90 10.29 9.65
N ASN A 177 -4.23 10.32 9.52
CA ASN A 177 -5.02 11.51 9.80
C ASN A 177 -4.80 11.99 11.23
N ASN A 178 -4.80 11.10 12.22
CA ASN A 178 -4.53 11.47 13.61
C ASN A 178 -3.17 12.16 13.78
N VAL A 179 -2.11 11.68 13.12
CA VAL A 179 -0.79 12.33 13.16
C VAL A 179 -0.81 13.70 12.50
N ILE A 180 -1.49 13.82 11.35
CA ILE A 180 -1.55 15.07 10.58
C ILE A 180 -2.40 16.14 11.30
N GLU A 181 -3.56 15.77 11.84
CA GLU A 181 -4.49 16.70 12.46
C GLU A 181 -4.00 17.21 13.82
N ASN A 182 -3.18 16.43 14.51
CA ASN A 182 -2.68 16.75 15.85
C ASN A 182 -1.18 17.07 15.88
N ASP A 183 -0.54 17.26 14.72
CA ASP A 183 0.89 17.57 14.58
C ASP A 183 1.82 16.62 15.37
N LEU A 184 1.54 15.31 15.37
CA LEU A 184 2.20 14.32 16.24
C LEU A 184 3.54 13.79 15.72
N ILE A 185 4.23 14.58 14.88
CA ILE A 185 5.59 14.26 14.40
C ILE A 185 6.60 14.97 15.27
N THR A 186 7.50 14.20 15.87
CA THR A 186 8.69 14.74 16.54
C THR A 186 9.92 14.57 15.64
N MET A 187 10.92 15.44 15.83
CA MET A 187 12.12 15.43 15.00
C MET A 187 13.35 15.13 15.85
N HIS A 188 14.16 14.19 15.38
CA HIS A 188 15.53 14.01 15.84
C HIS A 188 16.48 14.59 14.79
N TYR A 189 17.62 15.07 15.23
CA TYR A 189 18.61 15.68 14.38
C TYR A 189 19.94 14.97 14.57
N GLN A 190 20.55 14.52 13.48
CA GLN A 190 21.82 13.81 13.51
C GLN A 190 22.93 14.72 12.96
N PRO A 191 24.04 14.93 13.70
CA PRO A 191 25.09 15.84 13.27
C PRO A 191 25.88 15.30 12.07
N ILE A 192 26.21 16.20 11.16
CA ILE A 192 27.08 15.97 10.00
C ILE A 192 28.39 16.73 10.22
N LEU A 193 29.48 15.96 10.31
CA LEU A 193 30.83 16.46 10.57
C LEU A 193 31.57 16.71 9.25
N ASP A 194 32.16 17.89 9.09
CA ASP A 194 33.16 18.12 8.06
C ASP A 194 34.47 17.42 8.47
N LEU A 195 34.92 16.46 7.65
CA LEU A 195 36.05 15.60 7.99
C LEU A 195 37.39 16.33 7.89
N ASN A 196 37.45 17.46 7.19
CA ASN A 196 38.68 18.24 7.03
C ASN A 196 38.90 19.14 8.25
N THR A 197 37.85 19.85 8.66
CA THR A 197 37.87 20.85 9.74
C THR A 197 37.54 20.29 11.11
N ASN A 198 36.94 19.09 11.17
CA ASN A 198 36.37 18.48 12.38
C ASN A 198 35.29 19.34 13.07
N ASN A 199 34.58 20.18 12.32
CA ASN A 199 33.45 20.96 12.82
C ASN A 199 32.13 20.37 12.31
N ILE A 200 31.07 20.48 13.13
CA ILE A 200 29.72 20.19 12.65
C ILE A 200 29.31 21.28 11.68
N THR A 201 28.85 20.88 10.48
CA THR A 201 28.42 21.83 9.44
C THR A 201 26.93 21.79 9.18
N GLY A 202 26.26 20.70 9.58
CA GLY A 202 24.83 20.55 9.37
C GLY A 202 24.26 19.40 10.18
N TYR A 203 22.95 19.22 10.05
CA TYR A 203 22.22 18.15 10.71
C TYR A 203 21.21 17.55 9.75
N GLU A 204 21.10 16.23 9.72
CA GLU A 204 19.98 15.56 9.07
C GLU A 204 18.78 15.53 10.03
N SER A 205 17.61 15.95 9.55
CA SER A 205 16.36 15.85 10.30
C SER A 205 15.64 14.53 10.01
N LEU A 206 15.31 13.82 11.07
CA LEU A 206 14.77 12.47 11.02
C LEU A 206 13.46 12.40 11.82
N ALA A 207 12.36 12.12 11.12
CA ALA A 207 11.04 12.03 11.71
C ALA A 207 10.95 10.88 12.74
N ARG A 208 10.19 11.11 13.80
CA ARG A 208 9.89 10.15 14.86
C ARG A 208 8.40 10.16 15.14
N PHE A 209 7.79 9.00 14.97
CA PHE A 209 6.38 8.73 15.23
C PHE A 209 6.24 7.96 16.54
N HIS A 210 5.29 8.38 17.36
CA HIS A 210 4.94 7.69 18.60
C HIS A 210 3.76 6.75 18.30
N SER A 211 3.98 5.45 18.46
CA SER A 211 2.95 4.41 18.24
C SER A 211 3.19 3.23 19.17
N ASP A 212 2.12 2.53 19.52
CA ASP A 212 2.16 1.28 20.26
C ASP A 212 1.31 0.22 19.52
N PRO A 213 1.90 -0.85 18.99
CA PRO A 213 3.35 -1.11 18.93
C PRO A 213 4.11 -0.09 18.09
N TYR A 214 5.42 0.05 18.32
CA TYR A 214 6.27 0.97 17.55
C TYR A 214 6.29 0.62 16.07
N VAL A 215 5.94 1.58 15.23
CA VAL A 215 6.06 1.52 13.77
C VAL A 215 7.16 2.47 13.30
N ALA A 216 8.11 1.95 12.52
CA ALA A 216 9.25 2.69 12.02
C ALA A 216 8.84 3.77 10.99
N PRO A 217 9.55 4.91 10.88
CA PRO A 217 9.18 6.02 10.02
C PRO A 217 9.00 5.67 8.53
N ASP A 218 9.83 4.78 7.98
CA ASP A 218 9.75 4.30 6.60
C ASP A 218 8.39 3.64 6.30
N ILE A 219 7.85 2.89 7.27
CA ILE A 219 6.51 2.27 7.16
C ILE A 219 5.42 3.35 7.16
N TRP A 220 5.55 4.41 7.96
CA TRP A 220 4.58 5.51 7.97
C TRP A 220 4.49 6.22 6.63
N PHE A 221 5.63 6.59 6.04
CA PHE A 221 5.66 7.25 4.74
C PHE A 221 5.20 6.32 3.61
N LYS A 222 5.59 5.04 3.64
CA LYS A 222 5.09 4.04 2.70
C LYS A 222 3.57 3.88 2.77
N ASP A 223 3.03 3.79 3.97
CA ASP A 223 1.60 3.61 4.16
C ASP A 223 0.81 4.87 3.77
N ALA A 224 1.38 6.07 4.00
CA ALA A 224 0.84 7.32 3.49
C ALA A 224 0.77 7.35 1.96
N TYR A 225 1.85 6.90 1.30
CA TYR A 225 1.88 6.78 -0.16
C TYR A 225 0.81 5.82 -0.69
N LEU A 226 0.63 4.65 -0.06
CA LEU A 226 -0.39 3.67 -0.46
C LEU A 226 -1.83 4.20 -0.38
N ILE A 227 -2.09 5.18 0.48
CA ILE A 227 -3.41 5.80 0.64
C ILE A 227 -3.53 7.20 0.02
N GLY A 228 -2.48 7.72 -0.62
CA GLY A 228 -2.45 9.06 -1.24
C GLY A 228 -2.40 10.22 -0.26
N MET A 229 -1.78 10.01 0.91
CA MET A 229 -1.58 11.03 1.96
C MET A 229 -0.11 11.41 2.19
N ASP A 230 0.79 10.91 1.34
CA ASP A 230 2.24 11.16 1.37
C ASP A 230 2.58 12.65 1.37
N GLU A 231 2.01 13.47 0.47
CA GLU A 231 2.32 14.91 0.42
C GLU A 231 2.01 15.61 1.75
N LYS A 232 0.86 15.31 2.35
CA LYS A 232 0.46 15.93 3.62
C LYS A 232 1.40 15.53 4.74
N LEU A 233 1.75 14.24 4.83
CA LEU A 233 2.59 13.72 5.89
C LEU A 233 4.04 14.20 5.76
N GLU A 234 4.61 14.16 4.56
CA GLU A 234 5.97 14.66 4.29
C GLU A 234 6.06 16.16 4.55
N MET A 235 5.09 16.96 4.09
CA MET A 235 5.11 18.40 4.34
C MET A 235 4.92 18.75 5.82
N LEU A 236 4.20 17.93 6.59
CA LEU A 236 4.18 18.06 8.05
C LEU A 236 5.56 17.77 8.64
N ALA A 237 6.23 16.69 8.23
CA ALA A 237 7.56 16.36 8.71
C ALA A 237 8.58 17.48 8.39
N VAL A 238 8.54 18.06 7.18
CA VAL A 238 9.38 19.20 6.79
C VAL A 238 9.07 20.43 7.67
N LYS A 239 7.80 20.76 7.88
CA LYS A 239 7.41 21.86 8.78
C LYS A 239 7.93 21.64 10.19
N SER A 240 7.79 20.43 10.73
CA SER A 240 8.31 20.06 12.05
C SER A 240 9.83 20.17 12.11
N ALA A 241 10.55 19.74 11.06
CA ALA A 241 12.01 19.88 10.98
C ALA A 241 12.47 21.34 11.10
N LEU A 242 11.72 22.24 10.46
CA LEU A 242 12.02 23.66 10.35
C LEU A 242 11.66 24.49 11.59
N GLN A 243 10.96 23.94 12.57
CA GLN A 243 10.63 24.67 13.81
C GLN A 243 11.86 25.23 14.55
N VAL A 244 13.02 24.59 14.37
CA VAL A 244 14.28 24.98 15.01
C VAL A 244 15.25 25.73 14.07
N GLU A 245 14.78 26.20 12.90
CA GLU A 245 15.63 26.81 11.86
C GLU A 245 16.52 27.97 12.35
N LYS A 246 16.06 28.75 13.34
CA LYS A 246 16.81 29.88 13.90
C LYS A 246 18.08 29.43 14.60
N TYR A 247 18.07 28.24 15.21
CA TYR A 247 19.25 27.65 15.82
C TYR A 247 20.30 27.35 14.74
N PHE A 248 19.90 26.70 13.65
CA PHE A 248 20.81 26.39 12.54
C PHE A 248 21.37 27.65 11.90
N ARG A 249 20.53 28.65 11.63
CA ARG A 249 20.96 29.95 11.09
C ARG A 249 21.98 30.63 12.00
N ASN A 250 21.73 30.70 13.32
CA ASN A 250 22.62 31.39 14.26
C ASN A 250 23.99 30.71 14.42
N ASN A 251 24.06 29.40 14.20
CA ASN A 251 25.29 28.63 14.29
C ASN A 251 25.94 28.37 12.92
N ASN A 252 25.39 28.94 11.84
CA ASN A 252 25.83 28.72 10.46
C ASN A 252 25.87 27.22 10.09
N HIS A 253 24.85 26.47 10.52
CA HIS A 253 24.63 25.08 10.14
C HIS A 253 23.53 25.00 9.07
N TYR A 254 23.64 24.05 8.14
CA TYR A 254 22.54 23.68 7.26
C TYR A 254 21.64 22.62 7.90
N LEU A 255 20.39 22.54 7.45
CA LEU A 255 19.45 21.49 7.81
C LEU A 255 19.15 20.60 6.62
N SER A 256 19.33 19.29 6.78
CA SER A 256 18.91 18.30 5.80
C SER A 256 17.47 17.85 6.03
N ILE A 257 16.68 17.78 4.96
CA ILE A 257 15.31 17.27 4.96
C ILE A 257 15.12 16.24 3.86
N ASN A 258 14.47 15.14 4.18
CA ASN A 258 14.09 14.11 3.22
C ASN A 258 12.79 14.52 2.51
N VAL A 259 12.78 14.51 1.17
CA VAL A 259 11.61 14.90 0.38
C VAL A 259 11.49 14.04 -0.88
N SER A 260 10.29 13.51 -1.15
CA SER A 260 10.01 12.82 -2.40
C SER A 260 10.04 13.76 -3.62
N PRO A 261 10.64 13.38 -4.77
CA PRO A 261 10.68 14.20 -5.99
C PRO A 261 9.32 14.72 -6.47
N ALA A 262 8.25 13.93 -6.23
CA ALA A 262 6.88 14.31 -6.57
C ALA A 262 6.44 15.62 -5.88
N HIS A 263 6.88 15.86 -4.64
CA HIS A 263 6.50 17.06 -3.87
C HIS A 263 7.37 18.29 -4.18
N ILE A 264 8.52 18.07 -4.82
CA ILE A 264 9.28 19.14 -5.48
C ILE A 264 8.55 19.56 -6.75
N LEU A 265 8.19 18.57 -7.59
CA LEU A 265 7.46 18.79 -8.86
C LEU A 265 6.08 19.44 -8.66
N SER A 266 5.34 19.07 -7.61
CA SER A 266 4.03 19.67 -7.28
C SER A 266 4.14 21.09 -6.68
N GLY A 267 5.36 21.55 -6.39
CA GLY A 267 5.63 22.81 -5.69
C GLY A 267 5.22 22.80 -4.22
N ALA A 268 4.88 21.64 -3.65
CA ALA A 268 4.51 21.52 -2.24
C ALA A 268 5.64 21.92 -1.33
N LEU A 269 6.87 21.46 -1.61
CA LEU A 269 8.05 21.86 -0.86
C LEU A 269 8.24 23.38 -0.92
N GLU A 270 8.15 23.97 -2.11
CA GLU A 270 8.35 25.42 -2.30
C GLU A 270 7.43 26.26 -1.42
N ARG A 271 6.16 25.84 -1.26
CA ARG A 271 5.18 26.50 -0.39
C ARG A 271 5.55 26.40 1.09
N VAL A 272 6.17 25.31 1.52
CA VAL A 272 6.55 25.10 2.92
C VAL A 272 7.79 25.91 3.29
N ILE A 273 8.77 26.01 2.38
CA ILE A 273 10.07 26.67 2.66
C ILE A 273 10.13 28.12 2.19
N GLU A 274 9.00 28.73 1.84
CA GLU A 274 8.93 30.08 1.25
C GLU A 274 9.66 31.14 2.08
N HIS A 275 9.63 31.01 3.41
CA HIS A 275 10.20 31.98 4.36
C HIS A 275 11.37 31.41 5.17
N ILE A 276 12.08 30.43 4.61
CA ILE A 276 13.17 29.77 5.31
C ILE A 276 14.34 30.71 5.61
N SER A 277 14.93 30.54 6.79
CA SER A 277 15.99 31.41 7.30
C SER A 277 17.37 30.74 7.37
N CYS A 278 17.45 29.41 7.36
CA CYS A 278 18.70 28.65 7.30
C CYS A 278 18.97 28.10 5.88
N GLU A 279 20.18 27.62 5.65
CA GLU A 279 20.49 26.81 4.46
C GLU A 279 19.81 25.44 4.61
N VAL A 280 19.23 24.93 3.51
CA VAL A 280 18.62 23.60 3.49
C VAL A 280 19.27 22.71 2.45
N LEU A 281 19.50 21.47 2.84
CA LEU A 281 19.85 20.38 1.94
C LEU A 281 18.62 19.50 1.78
N VAL A 282 18.09 19.40 0.56
CA VAL A 282 17.00 18.48 0.24
C VAL A 282 17.61 17.16 -0.18
N GLU A 283 17.26 16.10 0.52
CA GLU A 283 17.67 14.73 0.23
C GLU A 283 16.55 14.03 -0.54
N ILE A 284 16.89 13.49 -1.71
CA ILE A 284 16.03 12.61 -2.49
C ILE A 284 16.68 11.22 -2.57
N THR A 285 15.89 10.16 -2.44
CA THR A 285 16.42 8.80 -2.56
C THR A 285 16.70 8.44 -4.03
N GLU A 286 17.79 7.71 -4.30
CA GLU A 286 18.19 7.39 -5.68
C GLU A 286 17.18 6.51 -6.44
N HIS A 287 16.37 5.72 -5.71
CA HIS A 287 15.45 4.73 -6.26
C HIS A 287 14.07 5.30 -6.59
N GLN A 288 13.76 6.54 -6.18
CA GLN A 288 12.49 7.15 -6.50
C GLN A 288 12.47 7.58 -7.98
N PRO A 289 11.50 7.09 -8.77
CA PRO A 289 11.49 7.34 -10.20
C PRO A 289 11.17 8.81 -10.49
N ILE A 290 12.01 9.43 -11.31
CA ILE A 290 11.78 10.76 -11.88
C ILE A 290 11.47 10.58 -13.37
N ALA A 291 10.22 10.81 -13.75
CA ALA A 291 9.77 10.61 -15.13
C ALA A 291 10.29 11.69 -16.09
N ASP A 292 10.46 12.92 -15.59
CA ASP A 292 10.90 14.08 -16.36
C ASP A 292 11.95 14.89 -15.57
N TYR A 293 13.23 14.61 -15.84
CA TYR A 293 14.35 15.32 -15.23
C TYR A 293 14.38 16.81 -15.59
N VAL A 294 13.90 17.20 -16.77
CA VAL A 294 13.87 18.62 -17.18
C VAL A 294 12.82 19.38 -16.36
N ALA A 295 11.65 18.79 -16.14
CA ALA A 295 10.65 19.35 -15.24
C ALA A 295 11.17 19.44 -13.80
N PHE A 296 11.87 18.40 -13.33
CA PHE A 296 12.47 18.39 -12.00
C PHE A 296 13.49 19.52 -11.84
N GLN A 297 14.46 19.65 -12.77
CA GLN A 297 15.47 20.72 -12.73
C GLN A 297 14.82 22.11 -12.73
N ARG A 298 13.77 22.33 -13.54
CA ARG A 298 13.03 23.60 -13.53
C ARG A 298 12.38 23.88 -12.18
N ALA A 299 11.72 22.89 -11.58
CA ALA A 299 11.10 23.02 -10.26
C ALA A 299 12.16 23.25 -9.18
N PHE A 300 13.29 22.55 -9.23
CA PHE A 300 14.33 22.68 -8.22
C PHE A 300 15.13 23.99 -8.33
N ASN A 301 15.27 24.55 -9.54
CA ASN A 301 15.96 25.82 -9.75
C ASN A 301 15.30 27.00 -9.01
N SER A 302 13.97 26.99 -8.79
CA SER A 302 13.31 28.00 -7.94
C SER A 302 13.77 27.89 -6.48
N LEU A 303 14.05 26.68 -6.00
CA LEU A 303 14.54 26.40 -4.66
C LEU A 303 16.01 26.76 -4.49
N ARG A 304 16.86 26.56 -5.51
CA ARG A 304 18.28 26.97 -5.47
C ARG A 304 18.44 28.46 -5.15
N CYS A 305 17.55 29.31 -5.70
CA CYS A 305 17.50 30.74 -5.38
C CYS A 305 17.19 31.06 -3.90
N LYS A 306 16.67 30.09 -3.15
CA LYS A 306 16.27 30.18 -1.72
C LYS A 306 17.29 29.51 -0.78
N ARG A 307 18.55 29.37 -1.19
CA ARG A 307 19.62 28.68 -0.41
C ARG A 307 19.33 27.21 -0.15
N VAL A 308 18.70 26.55 -1.11
CA VAL A 308 18.46 25.11 -1.10
C VAL A 308 19.49 24.41 -1.98
N LYS A 309 20.08 23.35 -1.45
CA LYS A 309 20.96 22.42 -2.15
C LYS A 309 20.29 21.07 -2.31
N LEU A 310 20.72 20.30 -3.29
CA LEU A 310 20.24 18.94 -3.56
C LEU A 310 21.29 17.91 -3.12
N ALA A 311 20.85 16.90 -2.39
CA ALA A 311 21.57 15.68 -2.13
C ALA A 311 20.86 14.49 -2.75
N ILE A 312 21.63 13.54 -3.27
CA ILE A 312 21.13 12.19 -3.61
C ILE A 312 21.53 11.26 -2.47
N ASP A 313 20.53 10.59 -1.91
CA ASP A 313 20.68 9.66 -0.80
C ASP A 313 20.84 8.20 -1.23
N ASP A 314 21.41 7.38 -0.34
CA ASP A 314 21.59 5.94 -0.47
C ASP A 314 22.42 5.46 -1.69
N VAL A 315 23.34 6.29 -2.18
CA VAL A 315 24.20 5.91 -3.32
C VAL A 315 25.15 4.80 -2.90
N GLY A 316 25.09 3.67 -3.61
CA GLY A 316 25.82 2.44 -3.34
C GLY A 316 24.93 1.22 -3.02
N THR A 317 23.62 1.42 -2.85
CA THR A 317 22.65 0.34 -2.60
C THR A 317 22.26 -0.38 -3.89
N GLY A 318 23.09 -1.34 -4.34
CA GLY A 318 22.80 -2.16 -5.53
C GLY A 318 23.35 -1.58 -6.84
N TYR A 319 22.57 -1.58 -7.92
CA TYR A 319 22.94 -0.96 -9.21
C TYR A 319 22.61 0.53 -9.17
N SER A 320 23.32 1.32 -8.36
CA SER A 320 23.16 2.78 -8.34
C SER A 320 23.29 3.32 -9.76
N ASN A 321 22.25 4.00 -10.23
CA ASN A 321 22.21 4.50 -11.59
C ASN A 321 22.98 5.82 -11.64
N LEU A 322 24.29 5.76 -11.93
CA LEU A 322 25.12 6.95 -12.11
C LEU A 322 24.49 7.96 -13.11
N SER A 323 23.68 7.47 -14.05
CA SER A 323 22.88 8.33 -14.93
C SER A 323 21.94 9.26 -14.17
N ASN A 324 21.31 8.83 -13.07
CA ASN A 324 20.47 9.69 -12.23
C ASN A 324 21.29 10.85 -11.64
N ILE A 325 22.52 10.57 -11.18
CA ILE A 325 23.41 11.59 -10.64
C ILE A 325 23.77 12.64 -11.70
N LEU A 326 24.03 12.18 -12.94
CA LEU A 326 24.34 13.08 -14.06
C LEU A 326 23.15 13.98 -14.44
N GLU A 327 21.93 13.43 -14.47
CA GLU A 327 20.73 14.20 -14.83
C GLU A 327 20.29 15.17 -13.72
N LEU A 328 20.56 14.82 -12.45
CA LEU A 328 20.14 15.61 -11.29
C LEU A 328 21.14 16.69 -10.89
N GLU A 329 22.40 16.58 -11.29
CA GLU A 329 23.47 17.54 -10.97
C GLU A 329 23.45 17.97 -9.48
N PRO A 330 23.54 17.01 -8.54
CA PRO A 330 23.38 17.33 -7.12
C PRO A 330 24.59 18.07 -6.56
N ASP A 331 24.36 18.84 -5.50
CA ASP A 331 25.44 19.48 -4.73
C ASP A 331 26.16 18.47 -3.84
N ILE A 332 25.45 17.42 -3.39
CA ILE A 332 25.96 16.40 -2.48
C ILE A 332 25.56 14.98 -2.92
N ILE A 333 26.48 14.03 -2.79
CA ILE A 333 26.22 12.59 -2.88
C ILE A 333 26.40 11.98 -1.49
N LYS A 334 25.38 11.28 -0.99
CA LYS A 334 25.46 10.54 0.28
C LYS A 334 25.80 9.08 -0.01
N LEU A 335 26.91 8.58 0.54
CA LEU A 335 27.32 7.19 0.43
C LEU A 335 26.65 6.38 1.52
N ASP A 336 25.89 5.37 1.11
CA ASP A 336 25.19 4.47 2.02
C ASP A 336 26.14 3.71 2.98
N LEU A 337 25.60 3.30 4.12
CA LEU A 337 26.29 2.52 5.13
C LEU A 337 26.92 1.23 4.57
N SER A 338 26.35 0.62 3.53
CA SER A 338 26.90 -0.62 2.94
C SER A 338 28.27 -0.40 2.32
N LEU A 339 28.58 0.83 1.87
CA LEU A 339 29.89 1.23 1.35
C LEU A 339 30.82 1.71 2.46
N THR A 340 30.27 2.35 3.50
CA THR A 340 31.05 2.87 4.64
C THR A 340 31.45 1.81 5.66
N ARG A 341 30.54 0.88 6.00
CA ARG A 341 30.75 -0.13 7.05
C ARG A 341 31.95 -0.99 6.72
N ASP A 342 32.87 -1.11 7.68
CA ASP A 342 34.11 -1.88 7.57
C ASP A 342 34.99 -1.52 6.35
N ILE A 343 34.83 -0.32 5.77
CA ILE A 343 35.59 0.10 4.58
C ILE A 343 37.12 -0.03 4.77
N HIS A 344 37.61 0.22 5.97
CA HIS A 344 39.03 0.09 6.33
C HIS A 344 39.61 -1.33 6.17
N LYS A 345 38.77 -2.35 6.05
CA LYS A 345 39.15 -3.77 5.87
C LYS A 345 38.93 -4.28 4.44
N ASP A 346 38.19 -3.56 3.61
CA ASP A 346 37.70 -4.06 2.32
C ASP A 346 38.27 -3.25 1.14
N ARG A 347 39.17 -3.87 0.38
CA ARG A 347 39.78 -3.25 -0.80
C ARG A 347 38.78 -2.88 -1.89
N LYS A 348 37.68 -3.63 -2.05
CA LYS A 348 36.67 -3.34 -3.06
C LYS A 348 35.88 -2.09 -2.70
N ARG A 349 35.46 -1.96 -1.44
CA ARG A 349 34.80 -0.75 -0.93
C ARG A 349 35.72 0.46 -1.01
N ILE A 350 36.99 0.32 -0.64
CA ILE A 350 37.99 1.39 -0.79
C ILE A 350 38.10 1.85 -2.25
N ALA A 351 38.22 0.92 -3.19
CA ALA A 351 38.33 1.24 -4.61
C ALA A 351 37.08 1.96 -5.14
N LEU A 352 35.88 1.46 -4.78
CA LEU A 352 34.62 2.07 -5.19
C LEU A 352 34.43 3.46 -4.58
N ALA A 353 34.63 3.63 -3.27
CA ALA A 353 34.54 4.93 -2.62
C ALA A 353 35.57 5.94 -3.19
N SER A 354 36.78 5.49 -3.50
CA SER A 354 37.80 6.32 -4.16
C SER A 354 37.38 6.77 -5.57
N ALA A 355 36.73 5.88 -6.33
CA ALA A 355 36.20 6.22 -7.65
C ALA A 355 35.07 7.25 -7.52
N MET A 356 34.17 7.08 -6.54
CA MET A 356 33.10 8.04 -6.25
C MET A 356 33.65 9.41 -5.83
N CYS A 357 34.68 9.46 -4.97
CA CYS A 357 35.34 10.72 -4.59
C CYS A 357 35.93 11.44 -5.81
N THR A 358 36.59 10.70 -6.70
CA THR A 358 37.10 11.26 -7.95
C THR A 358 35.96 11.79 -8.82
N PHE A 359 34.91 11.01 -9.02
CA PHE A 359 33.74 11.40 -9.80
C PHE A 359 33.06 12.67 -9.25
N ALA A 360 32.79 12.71 -7.94
CA ALA A 360 32.17 13.85 -7.29
C ALA A 360 33.03 15.11 -7.46
N LYS A 361 34.36 15.00 -7.34
CA LYS A 361 35.28 16.12 -7.56
C LYS A 361 35.20 16.67 -9.00
N GLU A 362 35.16 15.81 -10.02
CA GLU A 362 35.01 16.24 -11.41
C GLU A 362 33.65 16.88 -11.69
N MET A 363 32.61 16.47 -10.97
CA MET A 363 31.26 17.05 -11.04
C MET A 363 31.06 18.28 -10.12
N ASN A 364 32.10 18.71 -9.40
CA ASN A 364 32.02 19.77 -8.39
C ASN A 364 30.94 19.52 -7.32
N CYS A 365 30.84 18.26 -6.90
CA CYS A 365 29.91 17.74 -5.89
C CYS A 365 30.69 17.32 -4.63
N GLU A 366 30.09 17.49 -3.46
CA GLU A 366 30.65 17.00 -2.20
C GLU A 366 30.12 15.60 -1.84
N ILE A 367 30.88 14.86 -1.03
CA ILE A 367 30.46 13.57 -0.51
C ILE A 367 30.20 13.62 1.00
N ILE A 368 29.06 13.08 1.41
CA ILE A 368 28.78 12.68 2.80
C ILE A 368 28.86 11.15 2.89
N ALA A 369 29.64 10.60 3.80
CA ALA A 369 29.62 9.17 4.10
C ALA A 369 28.77 8.86 5.33
N GLU A 370 27.80 7.96 5.17
CA GLU A 370 26.84 7.61 6.21
C GLU A 370 27.22 6.34 6.98
N GLY A 371 26.65 6.18 8.18
CA GLY A 371 26.78 4.95 8.96
C GLY A 371 28.15 4.73 9.61
N ILE A 372 28.93 5.80 9.82
CA ILE A 372 30.24 5.73 10.50
C ILE A 372 30.06 5.30 11.97
N GLU A 373 30.58 4.12 12.32
CA GLU A 373 30.43 3.53 13.66
C GLU A 373 31.72 3.48 14.46
N ASN A 374 32.88 3.65 13.82
CA ASN A 374 34.15 3.67 14.53
C ASN A 374 35.20 4.58 13.90
N ARG A 375 36.25 4.84 14.68
CA ARG A 375 37.38 5.70 14.28
C ARG A 375 38.12 5.20 13.03
N HIS A 376 38.18 3.88 12.80
CA HIS A 376 38.91 3.33 11.66
C HIS A 376 38.20 3.61 10.34
N GLU A 377 36.87 3.52 10.31
CA GLU A 377 36.04 3.93 9.17
C GLU A 377 36.21 5.43 8.89
N LEU A 378 36.06 6.28 9.91
CA LEU A 378 36.24 7.73 9.78
C LEU A 378 37.61 8.10 9.20
N ASN A 379 38.68 7.52 9.76
CA ASN A 379 40.04 7.80 9.29
C ASN A 379 40.25 7.35 7.84
N LYS A 380 39.70 6.19 7.46
CA LYS A 380 39.81 5.70 6.08
C LYS A 380 39.06 6.59 5.10
N LEU A 381 37.83 7.01 5.42
CA LEU A 381 37.04 7.92 4.59
C LEU A 381 37.74 9.28 4.40
N LYS A 382 38.31 9.82 5.49
CA LYS A 382 39.13 11.04 5.43
C LYS A 382 40.36 10.87 4.52
N GLU A 383 41.04 9.73 4.60
CA GLU A 383 42.17 9.40 3.70
C GLU A 383 41.77 9.38 2.23
N LEU A 384 40.54 8.94 1.92
CA LEU A 384 40.01 8.86 0.56
C LEU A 384 39.53 10.20 0.01
N GLY A 385 39.51 11.26 0.83
CA GLY A 385 39.07 12.59 0.44
C GLY A 385 37.57 12.83 0.54
N VAL A 386 36.85 12.01 1.33
CA VAL A 386 35.43 12.28 1.64
C VAL A 386 35.30 13.60 2.40
N ASN A 387 34.37 14.46 1.98
CA ASN A 387 34.22 15.81 2.54
C ASN A 387 33.62 15.78 3.95
N LYS A 388 32.52 15.03 4.12
CA LYS A 388 31.67 15.05 5.31
C LYS A 388 31.30 13.64 5.74
N GLY A 389 30.94 13.47 7.01
CA GLY A 389 30.57 12.17 7.57
C GLY A 389 29.44 12.27 8.58
N GLN A 390 28.63 11.20 8.64
CA GLN A 390 27.53 11.03 9.57
C GLN A 390 27.52 9.60 10.10
N GLY A 391 27.17 9.43 11.37
CA GLY A 391 27.09 8.11 11.98
C GLY A 391 27.16 8.15 13.50
N TYR A 392 26.90 7.01 14.15
CA TYR A 392 26.82 6.93 15.61
C TYR A 392 28.14 7.19 16.33
N PHE A 393 29.28 7.03 15.63
CA PHE A 393 30.58 7.43 16.16
C PHE A 393 30.71 8.96 16.32
N ILE A 394 30.04 9.72 15.45
CA ILE A 394 30.06 11.18 15.43
C ILE A 394 28.97 11.72 16.35
N GLY A 395 27.74 11.22 16.19
CA GLY A 395 26.60 11.58 17.03
C GLY A 395 25.36 10.79 16.63
N ARG A 396 24.57 10.42 17.64
CA ARG A 396 23.28 9.75 17.44
C ARG A 396 22.19 10.78 17.14
N PRO A 397 21.15 10.41 16.36
CA PRO A 397 19.96 11.25 16.21
C PRO A 397 19.33 11.56 17.58
N SER A 398 19.16 12.84 17.90
CA SER A 398 18.59 13.29 19.17
C SER A 398 17.71 14.53 18.99
N PRO A 399 16.72 14.79 19.85
CA PRO A 399 15.96 16.03 19.78
C PRO A 399 16.86 17.22 20.14
N PHE A 400 16.62 18.38 19.52
CA PHE A 400 17.16 19.63 20.05
C PHE A 400 16.39 20.03 21.30
N VAL A 401 17.09 20.18 22.42
CA VAL A 401 16.53 20.88 23.57
C VAL A 401 16.68 22.37 23.29
N LEU A 402 15.60 23.01 22.83
CA LEU A 402 15.53 24.47 22.80
C LEU A 402 15.49 24.94 24.26
N ASN A 403 16.64 25.39 24.79
CA ASN A 403 16.71 26.07 26.08
C ASN A 403 16.12 27.47 26.03
#